data_AF-A0A1H0WZB9-F1
#
_entry.id   AF-A0A1H0WZB9-F1
#
_cell.length_a   1.000
_cell.length_b   1.000
_cell.length_c   1.000
_cell.angle_alpha   90.00
_cell.angle_beta   90.00
_cell.angle_gamma   90.00
#
_symmetry.space_group_name_H-M   'P 1'
#
loop_
_entity.id
_entity.type
_entity.pdbx_description
1 polymer ?
#
loop_
_entity_poly.entity_id
_entity_poly.type
_entity_poly.pdbx_seq_one_letter_code
_entity_poly.pdbx_strand_id
1 'polypeptide(L)' 'MPESLTAPDDAASCTVCPHAWNEHDPLGVRYCTATTASALKRDCICT' A
#
# COMPACT_ATOMS: atom_id res chain seq x y z
N MET A 1 1.23 26.11 19.75
CA MET A 1 0.83 25.08 18.77
C MET A 1 1.49 25.45 17.45
N PRO A 2 2.10 24.49 16.74
CA PRO A 2 1.62 24.29 15.39
C PRO A 2 1.26 22.81 15.18
N GLU A 3 0.02 22.62 14.80
CA GLU A 3 -0.49 21.36 14.28
C GLU A 3 0.22 21.12 12.95
N SER A 4 0.96 20.01 12.86
CA SER A 4 1.62 19.58 11.63
C SER A 4 0.54 19.12 10.65
N LEU A 5 0.12 20.02 9.78
CA LEU A 5 -0.79 19.74 8.68
C LEU A 5 -0.05 18.93 7.60
N THR A 6 0.16 17.63 7.85
CA THR A 6 0.60 16.70 6.80
C THR A 6 -0.63 15.98 6.25
N ALA A 7 -1.34 16.64 5.35
CA ALA A 7 -2.11 15.96 4.31
C ALA A 7 -1.36 16.20 3.00
N PRO A 8 -1.20 15.20 2.12
CA PRO A 8 -2.32 14.40 1.68
C PRO A 8 -2.12 12.90 1.86
N ASP A 9 -3.24 12.22 2.04
CA ASP A 9 -3.58 10.93 1.47
C ASP A 9 -3.03 10.78 0.05
N ASP A 10 -1.72 10.59 -0.10
CA ASP A 10 -1.19 9.76 -1.19
C ASP A 10 -1.35 8.31 -0.74
N ALA A 11 -2.61 7.97 -0.52
CA ALA A 11 -3.09 6.61 -0.53
C ALA A 11 -2.93 6.11 -1.98
N ALA A 12 -1.68 6.03 -2.45
CA ALA A 12 -1.36 5.44 -3.72
C ALA A 12 -2.11 4.10 -3.75
N SER A 13 -2.94 3.93 -4.76
CA SER A 13 -3.66 2.67 -4.95
C SER A 13 -2.61 1.60 -5.19
N CYS A 14 -2.65 0.52 -4.43
CA CYS A 14 -1.75 -0.58 -4.70
C CYS A 14 -2.04 -1.13 -6.11
N THR A 15 -1.00 -1.38 -6.91
CA THR A 15 -1.22 -1.97 -8.25
C THR A 15 -1.53 -3.46 -8.20
N VAL A 16 -1.31 -4.11 -7.05
CA VAL A 16 -1.51 -5.55 -6.83
C VAL A 16 -2.91 -5.82 -6.30
N CYS A 17 -3.47 -4.92 -5.51
CA CYS A 17 -4.75 -5.10 -4.83
C CYS A 17 -5.63 -3.86 -4.93
N PRO A 18 -6.96 -4.01 -4.82
CA PRO A 18 -7.90 -2.93 -5.09
C PRO A 18 -8.01 -1.87 -3.98
N HIS A 19 -7.06 -1.82 -3.05
CA HIS A 19 -7.08 -0.90 -1.90
C HIS A 19 -5.82 -0.04 -1.80
N ALA A 20 -5.85 0.94 -0.91
CA ALA A 20 -4.78 1.91 -0.73
C ALA A 20 -3.56 1.31 0.00
N TRP A 21 -2.36 1.80 -0.30
CA TRP A 21 -1.15 1.46 0.47
C TRP A 21 -1.29 1.76 1.97
N ASN A 22 -2.11 2.73 2.35
CA ASN A 22 -2.36 3.07 3.76
C ASN A 22 -3.15 1.98 4.52
N GLU A 23 -3.88 1.12 3.81
CA GLU A 23 -4.59 -0.02 4.40
C GLU A 23 -3.68 -1.25 4.52
N HIS A 24 -2.44 -1.18 4.05
CA HIS A 24 -1.53 -2.31 4.16
C HIS A 24 -0.93 -2.41 5.56
N ASP A 25 -1.07 -3.58 6.17
CA ASP A 25 -0.17 -4.02 7.24
C ASP A 25 1.30 -4.05 6.74
N PRO A 26 2.32 -3.86 7.59
CA PRO A 26 3.72 -3.97 7.22
C PRO A 26 4.08 -5.23 6.40
N LEU A 27 3.39 -6.35 6.63
CA LEU A 27 3.57 -7.56 5.84
C LEU A 27 2.97 -7.41 4.42
N GLY A 28 1.78 -6.84 4.32
CA GLY A 28 1.12 -6.48 3.06
C GLY A 28 1.99 -5.53 2.23
N VAL A 29 2.61 -4.53 2.86
CA VAL A 29 3.52 -3.60 2.19
C VAL A 29 4.66 -4.35 1.50
N ARG A 30 5.32 -5.27 2.22
CA ARG A 30 6.46 -6.04 1.68
C ARG A 30 6.02 -6.99 0.57
N TYR A 31 4.90 -7.68 0.77
CA TYR A 31 4.35 -8.61 -0.22
C TYR A 31 3.96 -7.90 -1.52
N CYS A 32 3.18 -6.83 -1.42
CA CYS A 32 2.70 -6.07 -2.57
C CYS A 32 3.86 -5.39 -3.31
N THR A 33 4.88 -4.92 -2.59
CA THR A 33 6.08 -4.33 -3.23
C THR A 33 6.84 -5.39 -4.03
N ALA A 34 7.10 -6.57 -3.43
CA ALA A 34 7.79 -7.66 -4.11
C ALA A 34 6.99 -8.20 -5.30
N THR A 35 5.67 -8.29 -5.16
CA THR A 35 4.75 -8.74 -6.21
C THR A 35 4.70 -7.75 -7.37
N THR A 36 4.68 -6.45 -7.07
CA THR A 36 4.77 -5.38 -8.07
C THR A 36 6.11 -5.45 -8.82
N ALA A 37 7.24 -5.53 -8.08
CA ALA A 37 8.58 -5.59 -8.66
C ALA A 37 8.79 -6.83 -9.55
N SER A 38 8.12 -7.94 -9.19
CA SER A 38 8.19 -9.18 -9.94
C SER A 38 7.09 -9.31 -11.02
N ALA A 39 6.18 -8.34 -11.11
CA ALA A 39 5.01 -8.34 -12.00
C ALA A 39 4.11 -9.58 -11.87
N LEU A 40 3.97 -10.10 -10.64
CA LEU A 40 3.14 -11.28 -10.38
C LEU A 40 1.67 -10.89 -10.24
N LYS A 41 0.78 -11.56 -10.99
CA LYS A 41 -0.67 -11.46 -10.80
C LYS A 41 -1.12 -12.52 -9.80
N ARG A 42 -1.12 -12.16 -8.52
CA ARG A 42 -1.56 -13.00 -7.40
C ARG A 42 -2.51 -12.22 -6.53
N ASP A 43 -3.34 -12.94 -5.79
CA ASP A 43 -4.17 -12.35 -4.73
C ASP A 43 -3.29 -11.79 -3.61
N CYS A 44 -3.62 -10.60 -3.11
CA CYS A 44 -2.87 -9.96 -2.04
C CYS A 44 -3.18 -10.60 -0.68
N ILE A 45 -2.19 -10.60 0.22
CA ILE A 45 -2.40 -11.05 1.62
C ILE A 45 -2.78 -9.91 2.56
N CYS A 46 -3.04 -8.71 2.03
CA CYS A 46 -3.37 -7.54 2.82
C CYS A 46 -4.72 -7.76 3.53
N THR A 47 -4.83 -7.30 4.77
CA THR A 47 -6.02 -7.38 5.64
C THR A 47 -6.54 -6.00 5.96
#